data_AF-A0A940ZKU9-F1
#
_entry.id   AF-A0A940ZKU9-F1
#
_cell.length_a   1.000
_cell.length_b   1.000
_cell.length_c   1.000
_cell.angle_alpha   90.00
_cell.angle_beta   90.00
_cell.angle_gamma   90.00
#
_symmetry.space_group_name_H-M   'P 1'
#
loop_
_entity.id
_entity.type
_entity.pdbx_description
1 polymer ?
#
loop_
_entity_poly.entity_id
_entity_poly.type
_entity_poly.pdbx_seq_one_letter_code
_entity_poly.pdbx_strand_id
1 'polypeptide(L)' 'MTFQGYARQKGNAGTRNYALVIPSVGCAQGVAERITRNLKGAVYLSNILGCGQIGADRE' A
#
# COMPACT_ATOMS: atom_id res chain seq x y z
N MET A 1 -3.29 10.09 -28.94
CA MET A 1 -2.62 8.78 -28.70
C MET A 1 -3.44 7.98 -27.71
N THR A 2 -3.50 6.65 -27.85
CA THR A 2 -4.22 5.73 -26.95
C THR A 2 -3.27 4.64 -26.44
N PHE A 3 -3.57 4.05 -25.28
CA PHE A 3 -2.80 2.94 -24.70
C PHE A 3 -3.73 1.95 -23.98
N GLN A 4 -3.27 0.72 -23.78
CA GLN A 4 -4.00 -0.29 -23.00
C GLN A 4 -3.77 -0.06 -21.50
N GLY A 5 -4.80 0.43 -20.80
CA GLY A 5 -4.75 0.77 -19.38
C GLY A 5 -5.77 0.00 -18.53
N TYR A 6 -5.55 -0.03 -17.23
CA TYR A 6 -6.49 -0.60 -16.25
C TYR A 6 -7.54 0.45 -15.87
N ALA A 7 -8.81 0.17 -16.18
CA ALA A 7 -9.92 1.04 -15.83
C ALA A 7 -10.06 1.19 -14.30
N ARG A 8 -10.35 2.40 -13.82
CA ARG A 8 -10.64 2.68 -12.40
C ARG A 8 -12.04 3.26 -12.27
N GLN A 9 -12.69 2.96 -11.15
CA GLN A 9 -14.06 3.41 -10.87
C GLN A 9 -14.19 4.95 -10.86
N LYS A 10 -13.12 5.68 -10.51
CA LYS A 10 -13.07 7.16 -10.53
C LYS A 10 -12.60 7.77 -11.86
N GLY A 11 -12.59 7.01 -12.96
CA GLY A 11 -12.43 7.51 -14.33
C GLY A 11 -11.01 7.52 -14.90
N ASN A 12 -9.96 7.51 -14.08
CA ASN A 12 -8.58 7.53 -14.59
C ASN A 12 -8.08 6.13 -14.97
N ALA A 13 -7.44 5.99 -16.13
CA ALA A 13 -6.78 4.74 -16.52
C ALA A 13 -5.39 4.62 -15.85
N GLY A 14 -5.13 3.48 -15.20
CA GLY A 14 -3.83 3.19 -14.60
C GLY A 14 -2.92 2.40 -15.52
N THR A 15 -1.60 2.61 -15.42
CA THR A 15 -0.58 1.82 -16.15
C THR A 15 -0.21 0.51 -15.44
N ARG A 16 -0.65 0.32 -14.19
CA ARG A 16 -0.34 -0.83 -13.33
C ARG A 16 -1.58 -1.32 -12.59
N ASN A 17 -1.64 -2.62 -12.33
CA ASN A 17 -2.67 -3.26 -11.53
C ASN A 17 -2.07 -3.99 -10.34
N TYR A 18 -1.78 -3.23 -9.28
CA TYR A 18 -1.25 -3.77 -8.03
C TYR A 18 -2.30 -3.72 -6.92
N ALA A 19 -2.24 -4.71 -6.03
CA ALA A 19 -2.91 -4.69 -4.74
C ALA A 19 -1.91 -4.18 -3.69
N LEU A 20 -2.14 -2.98 -3.16
CA LEU A 20 -1.25 -2.39 -2.18
C LEU A 20 -1.65 -2.85 -0.77
N VAL A 21 -0.71 -3.38 0.01
CA VAL A 21 -0.92 -3.75 1.41
C VAL A 21 -0.11 -2.79 2.27
N ILE A 22 -0.82 -1.92 2.99
CA ILE A 22 -0.23 -0.92 3.90
C ILE A 22 -0.69 -1.24 5.32
N PRO A 23 0.22 -1.49 6.27
CA PRO A 23 -0.15 -1.65 7.66
C PRO A 23 -0.59 -0.31 8.26
N SER A 24 -1.59 -0.31 9.14
CA SER A 24 -2.02 0.90 9.85
C SER A 24 -1.03 1.35 10.93
N VAL A 25 -0.17 0.45 11.40
CA VAL A 25 0.79 0.68 12.49
C VAL A 25 2.05 -0.18 12.29
N GLY A 26 3.18 0.27 12.81
CA GLY A 26 4.45 -0.47 12.81
C GLY A 26 4.36 -1.92 13.31
N CYS A 27 3.53 -2.23 14.31
CA CYS A 27 3.38 -3.61 14.82
C CYS A 27 2.81 -4.59 13.77
N ALA A 28 2.10 -4.09 12.75
CA ALA A 28 1.49 -4.92 11.71
C ALA A 28 2.39 -5.13 10.48
N GLN A 29 3.61 -4.58 10.45
CA GLN A 29 4.56 -4.67 9.32
C GLN A 29 4.77 -6.12 8.87
N GLY A 30 5.12 -7.02 9.80
CA GLY A 30 5.39 -8.42 9.47
C GLY A 30 4.17 -9.18 8.93
N VAL A 31 2.96 -8.81 9.35
CA VAL A 31 1.72 -9.39 8.82
C VAL A 31 1.48 -8.89 7.40
N ALA A 32 1.60 -7.58 7.18
CA ALA A 32 1.44 -6.98 5.86
C ALA A 32 2.45 -7.53 4.84
N GLU A 33 3.72 -7.66 5.23
CA GLU A 33 4.76 -8.27 4.39
C GLU A 33 4.43 -9.74 4.05
N ARG A 34 3.96 -10.53 5.03
CA ARG A 34 3.61 -11.94 4.79
C ARG A 34 2.43 -12.11 3.82
N ILE A 35 1.44 -11.22 3.86
CA ILE A 35 0.29 -11.24 2.94
C ILE A 35 0.77 -11.13 1.48
N THR A 36 1.81 -10.33 1.20
CA THR A 36 2.23 -10.08 -0.17
C THR A 36 3.11 -11.18 -0.78
N ARG A 37 3.78 -12.00 0.05
CA ARG A 37 4.75 -13.02 -0.42
C ARG A 37 4.19 -14.04 -1.42
N ASN A 38 2.90 -14.36 -1.34
CA ASN A 38 2.26 -15.36 -2.21
C ASN A 38 1.15 -14.78 -3.11
N LEU A 39 1.01 -13.45 -3.17
CA LEU A 39 -0.05 -12.80 -3.94
C LEU A 39 0.56 -12.06 -5.13
N LYS A 40 0.37 -12.62 -6.34
CA LYS A 40 0.86 -12.00 -7.58
C LYS A 40 0.26 -10.60 -7.74
N GLY A 41 1.14 -9.61 -7.94
CA GLY A 41 0.71 -8.21 -8.07
C GLY A 41 0.39 -7.54 -6.73
N ALA A 42 0.63 -8.19 -5.59
CA ALA A 42 0.61 -7.50 -4.31
C ALA A 42 1.93 -6.77 -4.05
N VAL A 43 1.84 -5.56 -3.51
CA VAL A 43 3.00 -4.75 -3.14
C VAL A 43 2.88 -4.39 -1.68
N TYR A 44 3.93 -4.72 -0.93
CA TYR A 44 4.08 -4.31 0.46
C TYR A 44 4.62 -2.89 0.52
N LEU A 45 3.93 -2.01 1.25
CA LEU A 45 4.40 -0.65 1.51
C LEU A 45 4.52 -0.47 3.02
N SER A 46 5.73 -0.20 3.49
CA SER A 46 5.99 0.02 4.91
C SER A 46 5.36 1.33 5.39
N ASN A 47 4.56 1.26 6.46
CA ASN A 47 4.20 2.38 7.31
C ASN A 47 4.90 2.24 8.67
N ILE A 48 6.08 2.84 8.81
CA ILE A 48 6.94 2.68 9.99
C ILE A 48 6.45 3.47 11.21
N LEU A 49 5.49 4.36 10.97
CA LEU A 49 4.88 5.20 11.99
C LEU A 49 3.89 4.39 12.83
N GLY A 50 3.67 4.82 14.07
CA GLY A 50 2.83 4.07 14.98
C GLY A 50 2.58 4.76 16.31
N CYS A 51 2.10 3.97 17.28
CA CYS A 51 1.61 4.47 18.57
C CYS A 51 2.65 5.23 19.40
N GLY A 52 3.94 5.10 19.07
CA GLY A 52 5.05 5.78 19.75
C GLY A 52 5.25 7.24 19.32
N GLN A 53 4.55 7.71 18.27
CA GLN A 53 4.63 9.10 17.84
C GLN A 53 3.79 10.00 18.74
N ILE A 54 4.47 10.71 19.63
CA ILE A 54 3.87 11.56 20.66
C ILE A 54 4.51 12.95 20.67
N GLY A 55 3.78 13.94 21.20
CA GLY A 55 4.26 15.32 21.24
C GLY A 55 4.54 15.86 19.84
N ALA A 56 5.71 16.49 19.67
CA ALA A 56 6.13 17.08 18.39
C ALA A 56 6.29 16.07 17.23
N ASP A 57 6.37 14.77 17.51
CA ASP A 57 6.47 13.72 16.49
C ASP A 57 5.10 13.31 15.91
N ARG A 58 3.99 13.80 16.49
CA ARG A 58 2.62 13.55 15.99
C ARG A 58 2.17 14.55 14.92
N GLU A 59 2.70 15.77 14.94
CA GLU A 59 2.29 16.91 14.11
C GLU A 59 3.24 17.13 12.92
#